data_AF-A0AAV1L059-F1
#
_entry.id   AF-A0AAV1L059-F1
#
_cell.length_a   1.000
_cell.length_b   1.000
_cell.length_c   1.000
_cell.angle_alpha   90.00
_cell.angle_beta   90.00
_cell.angle_gamma   90.00
#
_symmetry.space_group_name_H-M   'P 1'
#
loop_
_entity.id
_entity.type
_entity.pdbx_description
1 polymer ?
#
loop_
_entity_poly.entity_id
_entity_poly.type
_entity_poly.pdbx_seq_one_letter_code
_entity_poly.pdbx_strand_id
1 'polypeptide(L)'
;MIEQSISVLEPIADSIFKLEGNKFNIHEVFMVLRNLKSKLEFVLPTITMLDDDSKENIKTYIEKRVKQCIKPIHYAAYIDPKDAGIELNQAAETEAMELIYNLAEHCNIDCLADLAKYKAKEGLWSKPFTWKAAEKVNPILWWKGICGSSQLSKVALSVLTVPCTSAATERSFST
;
A
#
# COMPACT_ATOMS: atom_id res chain seq x y z
N MET A 1 -17.64 10.89 27.16
CA MET A 1 -18.45 10.76 25.92
C MET A 1 -17.71 11.34 24.71
N ILE A 2 -17.35 12.63 24.72
CA ILE A 2 -16.60 13.27 23.62
C ILE A 2 -15.25 12.59 23.38
N GLU A 3 -14.44 12.40 24.44
CA GLU A 3 -13.12 11.74 24.32
C GLU A 3 -13.20 10.30 23.78
N GLN A 4 -14.22 9.54 24.20
CA GLN A 4 -14.46 8.20 23.68
C GLN A 4 -14.86 8.22 22.20
N SER A 5 -15.66 9.19 21.77
CA SER A 5 -15.99 9.37 20.35
C SER A 5 -14.73 9.73 19.53
N ILE A 6 -13.88 10.61 20.06
CA ILE A 6 -12.60 10.97 19.44
C ILE A 6 -11.72 9.73 19.28
N SER A 7 -11.59 8.90 20.31
CA SER A 7 -10.73 7.71 20.25
C SER A 7 -11.12 6.69 19.16
N VAL A 8 -12.40 6.66 18.77
CA VAL A 8 -12.89 5.80 17.67
C VAL A 8 -12.71 6.48 16.31
N LEU A 9 -12.95 7.79 16.22
CA LEU A 9 -12.95 8.53 14.94
C LEU A 9 -11.54 8.96 14.50
N GLU A 10 -10.64 9.26 15.44
CA GLU A 10 -9.29 9.75 15.15
C GLU A 10 -8.46 8.76 14.29
N PRO A 11 -8.43 7.44 14.57
CA PRO A 11 -7.74 6.50 13.69
C PRO A 11 -8.26 6.49 12.25
N ILE A 12 -9.56 6.71 12.07
CA ILE A 12 -10.22 6.77 10.75
C ILE A 12 -9.80 8.06 10.04
N ALA A 13 -9.90 9.19 10.73
CA ALA A 13 -9.53 10.50 10.19
C ALA A 13 -8.04 10.54 9.78
N ASP A 14 -7.14 10.04 10.62
CA ASP A 14 -5.71 9.92 10.32
C ASP A 14 -5.46 9.09 9.06
N SER A 15 -6.19 7.97 8.92
CA SER A 15 -6.05 7.08 7.76
C SER A 15 -6.51 7.77 6.48
N ILE A 16 -7.64 8.49 6.52
CA ILE A 16 -8.14 9.27 5.39
C ILE A 16 -7.12 10.35 5.01
N PHE A 17 -6.68 11.16 5.98
CA PHE A 17 -5.73 12.24 5.73
C PHE A 17 -4.43 11.74 5.10
N LYS A 18 -3.92 10.58 5.59
CA LYS A 18 -2.72 9.96 5.05
C LYS A 18 -2.90 9.48 3.60
N LEU A 19 -4.02 8.82 3.30
CA LEU A 19 -4.28 8.25 1.96
C LEU A 19 -4.70 9.28 0.91
N GLU A 20 -5.32 10.37 1.34
CA GLU A 20 -5.72 11.45 0.44
C GLU A 20 -4.57 12.43 0.15
N GLY A 21 -3.44 12.35 0.84
CA GLY A 21 -2.29 13.24 0.63
C GLY A 21 -1.86 13.37 -0.84
N ASN A 22 -1.23 14.49 -1.21
CA ASN A 22 -0.79 14.78 -2.59
C ASN A 22 0.37 13.85 -3.10
N LYS A 23 0.74 12.80 -2.37
CA LYS A 23 1.84 11.91 -2.71
C LYS A 23 1.29 10.54 -3.13
N PHE A 24 1.90 9.94 -4.16
CA PHE A 24 1.57 8.59 -4.60
C PHE A 24 1.99 7.57 -3.52
N ASN A 25 1.01 7.07 -2.77
CA ASN A 25 1.20 6.24 -1.59
C ASN A 25 0.46 4.90 -1.70
N ILE A 26 0.32 4.35 -2.92
CA ILE A 26 -0.52 3.15 -3.12
C ILE A 26 0.00 1.94 -2.35
N HIS A 27 1.31 1.88 -2.14
CA HIS A 27 1.97 0.89 -1.27
C HIS A 27 1.55 1.03 0.20
N GLU A 28 1.28 2.26 0.67
CA GLU A 28 0.88 2.50 2.06
C GLU A 28 -0.56 2.07 2.33
N VAL A 29 -1.43 1.96 1.32
CA VAL A 29 -2.88 1.68 1.49
C VAL A 29 -3.10 0.42 2.33
N PHE A 30 -2.38 -0.67 2.02
CA PHE A 30 -2.53 -1.91 2.77
C PHE A 30 -2.11 -1.74 4.24
N MET A 31 -0.93 -1.16 4.50
CA MET A 31 -0.45 -0.97 5.87
C MET A 31 -1.33 0.00 6.66
N VAL A 32 -1.82 1.07 6.04
CA VAL A 32 -2.72 2.04 6.69
C VAL A 32 -4.02 1.35 7.11
N LEU A 33 -4.65 0.60 6.21
CA LEU A 33 -5.90 -0.11 6.53
C LEU A 33 -5.69 -1.25 7.53
N ARG A 34 -4.54 -1.94 7.49
CA ARG A 34 -4.17 -2.93 8.50
C ARG A 34 -3.98 -2.29 9.88
N ASN A 35 -3.26 -1.17 9.94
CA ASN A 35 -3.02 -0.43 11.18
C ASN A 35 -4.31 0.17 11.73
N LEU A 36 -5.21 0.66 10.87
CA LEU A 36 -6.55 1.13 11.24
C LEU A 36 -7.31 0.02 11.96
N LYS A 37 -7.35 -1.19 11.37
CA LYS A 37 -8.01 -2.35 11.98
C LYS A 37 -7.42 -2.64 13.36
N SER A 38 -6.11 -2.76 13.48
CA SER A 38 -5.45 -3.05 14.76
C SER A 38 -5.66 -1.97 15.82
N LYS A 39 -5.63 -0.69 15.44
CA LYS A 39 -5.93 0.42 16.36
C LYS A 39 -7.36 0.34 16.89
N LEU A 40 -8.33 0.07 16.02
CA LEU A 40 -9.74 -0.01 16.41
C LEU A 40 -10.04 -1.28 17.23
N GLU A 41 -9.42 -2.41 16.92
CA GLU A 41 -9.48 -3.62 17.75
C GLU A 41 -8.99 -3.36 19.18
N PHE A 42 -7.96 -2.52 19.35
CA PHE A 42 -7.44 -2.16 20.66
C PHE A 42 -8.31 -1.14 21.40
N VAL A 43 -8.86 -0.14 20.69
CA VAL A 43 -9.64 0.94 21.30
C VAL A 43 -11.06 0.49 21.67
N LEU A 44 -11.75 -0.24 20.81
CA LEU A 44 -13.18 -0.59 20.99
C LEU A 44 -13.53 -1.23 22.34
N PRO A 45 -12.73 -2.14 22.91
CA PRO A 45 -13.00 -2.70 24.24
C PRO A 45 -13.06 -1.66 25.37
N THR A 46 -12.33 -0.55 25.23
CA THR A 46 -12.27 0.53 26.23
C THR A 46 -13.45 1.50 26.17
N ILE A 47 -14.28 1.40 25.13
CA ILE A 47 -15.39 2.31 24.87
C ILE A 47 -16.61 1.87 25.66
N THR A 48 -17.04 2.69 26.63
CA THR A 48 -18.21 2.39 27.46
C THR A 48 -19.51 3.00 26.92
N MET A 49 -19.43 3.98 26.01
CA MET A 49 -20.60 4.59 25.37
C MET A 49 -21.29 3.72 24.30
N LEU A 50 -20.67 2.60 23.90
CA LEU A 50 -21.21 1.65 22.94
C LEU A 50 -21.51 0.33 23.64
N ASP A 51 -22.67 -0.25 23.34
CA ASP A 51 -22.95 -1.65 23.68
C ASP A 51 -22.08 -2.61 22.85
N ASP A 52 -22.04 -3.87 23.27
CA ASP A 52 -21.16 -4.87 22.65
C ASP A 52 -21.60 -5.23 21.22
N ASP A 53 -22.90 -5.20 20.94
CA ASP A 53 -23.44 -5.40 19.59
C ASP A 53 -22.97 -4.29 18.64
N SER A 54 -22.97 -3.04 19.09
CA SER A 54 -22.49 -1.87 18.35
C SER A 54 -21.00 -1.95 18.08
N LYS A 55 -20.19 -2.39 19.07
CA LYS A 55 -18.75 -2.61 18.88
C LYS A 55 -18.49 -3.68 17.84
N GLU A 56 -19.24 -4.78 17.88
CA GLU A 56 -19.06 -5.90 16.95
C GLU A 56 -19.52 -5.53 15.53
N ASN A 57 -20.59 -4.75 15.41
CA ASN A 57 -21.03 -4.16 14.15
C ASN A 57 -19.93 -3.28 13.55
N ILE A 58 -19.31 -2.40 14.35
CA ILE A 58 -18.20 -1.55 13.88
C ILE A 58 -17.05 -2.40 13.33
N LYS A 59 -16.60 -3.43 14.06
CA LYS A 59 -15.56 -4.35 13.57
C LYS A 59 -15.95 -4.97 12.24
N THR A 60 -17.15 -5.54 12.16
CA THR A 60 -17.68 -6.19 10.95
C THR A 60 -17.70 -5.23 9.76
N TYR A 61 -18.15 -3.98 9.96
CA TYR A 61 -18.17 -2.99 8.90
C TYR A 61 -16.77 -2.59 8.44
N ILE A 62 -15.83 -2.41 9.38
CA ILE A 62 -14.43 -2.11 9.04
C ILE A 62 -13.84 -3.25 8.22
N GLU A 63 -13.98 -4.49 8.65
CA GLU A 63 -13.47 -5.66 7.92
C GLU A 63 -14.04 -5.74 6.51
N LYS A 64 -15.36 -5.57 6.37
CA LYS A 64 -16.04 -5.54 5.08
C LYS A 64 -15.47 -4.43 4.19
N ARG A 65 -15.28 -3.22 4.72
CA ARG A 65 -14.74 -2.08 3.98
C ARG A 65 -13.30 -2.32 3.56
N VAL A 66 -12.43 -2.78 4.47
CA VAL A 66 -11.04 -3.10 4.15
C VAL A 66 -10.95 -4.14 3.05
N LYS A 67 -11.75 -5.22 3.12
CA LYS A 67 -11.81 -6.26 2.07
C LYS A 67 -12.29 -5.70 0.72
N GLN A 68 -13.20 -4.73 0.74
CA GLN A 68 -13.68 -4.07 -0.48
C GLN A 68 -12.63 -3.13 -1.09
N CYS A 69 -11.86 -2.41 -0.25
CA CYS A 69 -10.84 -1.46 -0.71
C CYS A 69 -9.58 -2.17 -1.23
N ILE A 70 -9.11 -3.21 -0.52
CA ILE A 70 -7.88 -3.91 -0.92
C ILE A 70 -8.14 -4.74 -2.18
N LYS A 71 -7.13 -4.72 -3.05
CA LYS A 71 -7.09 -5.30 -4.40
C LYS A 71 -5.64 -5.70 -4.67
N PRO A 72 -5.38 -6.63 -5.60
CA PRO A 72 -4.03 -7.08 -5.92
C PRO A 72 -3.02 -5.96 -6.18
N ILE A 73 -3.46 -4.82 -6.75
CA ILE A 73 -2.59 -3.66 -7.02
C ILE A 73 -1.93 -3.08 -5.77
N HIS A 74 -2.62 -3.14 -4.63
CA HIS A 74 -2.08 -2.68 -3.35
C HIS A 74 -0.99 -3.62 -2.83
N TYR A 75 -1.08 -4.92 -3.11
CA TYR A 75 -0.03 -5.88 -2.79
C TYR A 75 1.15 -5.75 -3.76
N ALA A 76 0.87 -5.60 -5.06
CA ALA A 76 1.91 -5.37 -6.07
C ALA A 76 2.71 -4.08 -5.82
N ALA A 77 2.10 -3.08 -5.18
CA ALA A 77 2.77 -1.85 -4.79
C ALA A 77 3.94 -2.05 -3.79
N TYR A 78 4.05 -3.22 -3.15
CA TYR A 78 5.23 -3.62 -2.36
C TYR A 78 6.51 -3.83 -3.19
N ILE A 79 6.41 -3.63 -4.50
CA ILE A 79 7.57 -3.38 -5.36
C ILE A 79 8.26 -2.04 -5.03
N ASP A 80 7.68 -1.21 -4.17
CA ASP A 80 8.36 -0.09 -3.54
C ASP A 80 9.60 -0.59 -2.78
N PRO A 81 10.81 -0.06 -3.07
CA PRO A 81 12.02 -0.49 -2.38
C PRO A 81 12.01 -0.18 -0.88
N LYS A 82 11.15 0.73 -0.39
CA LYS A 82 11.00 1.02 1.04
C LYS A 82 10.25 -0.07 1.80
N ASP A 83 9.41 -0.80 1.09
CA ASP A 83 8.65 -1.93 1.64
C ASP A 83 9.36 -3.27 1.40
N ALA A 84 10.57 -3.23 0.81
CA ALA A 84 11.36 -4.42 0.57
C ALA A 84 11.72 -5.11 1.90
N GLY A 85 11.13 -6.29 2.13
CA GLY A 85 11.28 -7.05 3.37
C GLY A 85 10.08 -6.96 4.31
N ILE A 86 9.02 -6.20 3.96
CA ILE A 86 7.73 -6.38 4.62
C ILE A 86 7.12 -7.68 4.12
N GLU A 87 6.89 -8.61 5.04
CA GLU A 87 6.26 -9.89 4.74
C GLU A 87 4.76 -9.70 4.50
N LEU A 88 4.37 -9.83 3.24
CA LEU A 88 3.00 -10.16 2.88
C LEU A 88 2.76 -11.64 3.23
N ASN A 89 1.51 -12.00 3.51
CA ASN A 89 1.18 -13.42 3.61
C ASN A 89 1.27 -14.07 2.22
N GLN A 90 1.41 -15.40 2.19
CA GLN A 90 1.58 -16.14 0.94
C GLN A 90 0.50 -15.85 -0.11
N ALA A 91 -0.77 -15.69 0.31
CA ALA A 91 -1.87 -15.39 -0.61
C ALA A 91 -1.71 -14.00 -1.26
N ALA A 92 -1.41 -12.97 -0.47
CA ALA A 92 -1.16 -11.62 -0.96
C ALA A 92 0.09 -11.55 -1.85
N GLU A 93 1.14 -12.33 -1.54
CA GLU A 93 2.31 -12.46 -2.40
C GLU A 93 1.95 -13.08 -3.76
N THR A 94 1.16 -14.15 -3.77
CA THR A 94 0.69 -14.78 -5.02
C THR A 94 -0.14 -13.81 -5.85
N GLU A 95 -1.11 -13.12 -5.24
CA GLU A 95 -1.93 -12.12 -5.92
C GLU A 95 -1.09 -10.95 -6.48
N ALA A 96 -0.08 -10.49 -5.73
CA ALA A 96 0.85 -9.46 -6.19
C ALA A 96 1.64 -9.92 -7.43
N MET A 97 2.19 -11.13 -7.39
CA MET A 97 2.99 -11.70 -8.48
C MET A 97 2.14 -11.95 -9.73
N GLU A 98 0.92 -12.47 -9.56
CA GLU A 98 -0.03 -12.69 -10.65
C GLU A 98 -0.41 -11.37 -11.32
N LEU A 99 -0.68 -10.31 -10.55
CA LEU A 99 -0.97 -9.01 -11.13
C LEU A 99 0.23 -8.43 -11.90
N ILE A 100 1.43 -8.48 -11.31
CA ILE A 100 2.65 -7.98 -11.98
C ILE A 100 2.86 -8.73 -13.30
N TYR A 101 2.65 -10.05 -13.32
CA TYR A 101 2.71 -10.86 -14.52
C TYR A 101 1.67 -10.42 -15.56
N ASN A 102 0.40 -10.30 -15.16
CA ASN A 102 -0.69 -9.91 -16.06
C ASN A 102 -0.48 -8.50 -16.66
N LEU A 103 0.05 -7.56 -15.86
CA LEU A 103 0.41 -6.21 -16.32
C LEU A 103 1.58 -6.24 -17.30
N ALA A 104 2.59 -7.07 -17.01
CA ALA A 104 3.75 -7.25 -17.88
C ALA A 104 3.32 -7.85 -19.23
N GLU A 105 2.48 -8.88 -19.21
CA GLU A 105 1.91 -9.51 -20.41
C GLU A 105 1.08 -8.52 -21.24
N HIS A 106 0.15 -7.80 -20.62
CA HIS A 106 -0.68 -6.78 -21.30
C HIS A 106 0.15 -5.68 -21.96
N CYS A 107 1.27 -5.31 -21.36
CA CYS A 107 2.18 -4.27 -21.87
C CYS A 107 3.28 -4.83 -22.78
N ASN A 108 3.31 -6.14 -23.04
CA ASN A 108 4.39 -6.82 -23.76
C ASN A 108 5.80 -6.54 -23.20
N ILE A 109 5.93 -6.61 -21.88
CA ILE A 109 7.17 -6.39 -21.12
C ILE A 109 7.65 -7.73 -20.57
N ASP A 110 8.83 -8.18 -20.97
CA ASP A 110 9.47 -9.35 -20.35
C ASP A 110 10.25 -8.94 -19.08
N CYS A 111 9.58 -8.98 -17.93
CA CYS A 111 10.18 -8.62 -16.64
C CYS A 111 10.27 -9.76 -15.63
N LEU A 112 9.94 -11.01 -15.99
CA LEU A 112 9.90 -12.12 -15.02
C LEU A 112 11.27 -12.43 -14.42
N ALA A 113 12.31 -12.45 -15.25
CA ALA A 113 13.68 -12.64 -14.78
C ALA A 113 14.14 -11.51 -13.86
N ASP A 114 13.74 -10.27 -14.16
CA ASP A 114 14.04 -9.11 -13.32
C ASP A 114 13.26 -9.14 -12.00
N LEU A 115 11.99 -9.57 -12.01
CA LEU A 115 11.19 -9.78 -10.80
C LEU A 115 11.82 -10.84 -9.89
N ALA A 116 12.25 -11.96 -10.46
CA ALA A 116 12.93 -13.01 -9.71
C ALA A 116 14.22 -12.48 -9.08
N LYS A 117 15.05 -11.76 -9.84
CA LYS A 117 16.29 -11.15 -9.34
C LYS A 117 16.02 -10.09 -8.27
N TYR A 118 14.96 -9.29 -8.41
CA TYR A 118 14.55 -8.31 -7.40
C TYR A 118 14.23 -8.99 -6.07
N LYS A 119 13.35 -10.01 -6.10
CA LYS A 119 12.97 -10.78 -4.89
C LYS A 119 14.15 -11.53 -4.28
N ALA A 120 15.02 -12.10 -5.10
CA ALA A 120 16.21 -12.83 -4.66
C ALA A 120 17.38 -11.92 -4.24
N LYS A 121 17.26 -10.59 -4.41
CA LYS A 121 18.34 -9.61 -4.21
C LYS A 121 19.60 -9.95 -5.02
N GLU A 122 19.40 -10.30 -6.28
CA GLU A 122 20.48 -10.65 -7.23
C GLU A 122 20.77 -9.52 -8.24
N GLY A 123 21.88 -9.65 -8.98
CA GLY A 123 22.24 -8.72 -10.04
C GLY A 123 22.39 -7.28 -9.53
N LEU A 124 21.63 -6.34 -10.11
CA LEU A 124 21.58 -4.94 -9.67
C LEU A 124 21.16 -4.80 -8.20
N TRP A 125 20.23 -5.64 -7.75
CA TRP A 125 19.69 -5.62 -6.38
C TRP A 125 20.57 -6.36 -5.37
N SER A 126 21.62 -7.04 -5.81
CA SER A 126 22.67 -7.52 -4.89
C SER A 126 23.56 -6.41 -4.36
N LYS A 127 23.56 -5.24 -5.01
CA LYS A 127 24.48 -4.15 -4.70
C LYS A 127 23.92 -3.27 -3.57
N PRO A 128 24.65 -3.06 -2.47
CA PRO A 128 24.17 -2.24 -1.35
C PRO A 128 23.83 -0.80 -1.72
N PHE A 129 24.50 -0.22 -2.71
CA PHE A 129 24.22 1.17 -3.13
C PHE A 129 22.78 1.31 -3.67
N THR A 130 22.25 0.27 -4.33
CA THR A 130 20.90 0.25 -4.89
C THR A 130 19.88 0.50 -3.78
N TRP A 131 20.00 -0.21 -2.66
CA TRP A 131 19.10 -0.05 -1.51
C TRP A 131 19.38 1.23 -0.72
N LYS A 132 20.64 1.62 -0.52
CA LYS A 132 20.99 2.90 0.12
C LYS A 132 20.45 4.11 -0.66
N ALA A 133 20.32 4.00 -1.98
CA ALA A 133 19.69 5.04 -2.78
C ALA A 133 18.18 5.13 -2.50
N ALA A 134 17.48 4.01 -2.30
CA ALA A 134 16.05 3.97 -2.01
C ALA A 134 15.66 4.70 -0.70
N GLU A 135 16.59 4.78 0.26
CA GLU A 135 16.41 5.57 1.49
C GLU A 135 16.38 7.08 1.23
N LYS A 136 17.03 7.55 0.16
CA LYS A 136 17.26 8.98 -0.14
C LYS A 136 16.40 9.51 -1.26
N VAL A 137 15.97 8.66 -2.19
CA VAL A 137 15.16 9.06 -3.34
C VAL A 137 13.73 8.52 -3.21
N ASN A 138 12.78 9.21 -3.84
CA ASN A 138 11.42 8.66 -3.90
C ASN A 138 11.39 7.40 -4.79
N PRO A 139 10.44 6.48 -4.54
CA PRO A 139 10.34 5.18 -5.23
C PRO A 139 10.26 5.29 -6.77
N ILE A 140 9.53 6.30 -7.26
CA ILE A 140 9.38 6.56 -8.70
C ILE A 140 10.73 6.92 -9.32
N LEU A 141 11.49 7.82 -8.70
CA LEU A 141 12.83 8.20 -9.17
C LEU A 141 13.84 7.07 -9.02
N TRP A 142 13.68 6.22 -8.00
CA TRP A 142 14.51 5.04 -7.82
C TRP A 142 14.32 4.05 -8.98
N TRP A 143 13.08 3.70 -9.30
CA TRP A 143 12.74 2.83 -10.41
C TRP A 143 13.13 3.45 -11.76
N LYS A 144 12.91 4.75 -11.96
CA LYS A 144 13.23 5.45 -13.21
C LYS A 144 14.73 5.67 -13.43
N GLY A 145 15.47 5.98 -12.38
CA GLY A 145 16.87 6.40 -12.45
C GLY A 145 17.86 5.30 -12.10
N ILE A 146 17.73 4.69 -10.93
CA ILE A 146 18.68 3.68 -10.42
C ILE A 146 18.43 2.32 -11.07
N CYS A 147 17.16 1.93 -11.19
CA CYS A 147 16.75 0.64 -11.75
C CYS A 147 16.17 0.75 -13.17
N GLY A 148 16.33 1.91 -13.83
CA GLY A 148 15.66 2.20 -15.11
C GLY A 148 16.06 1.30 -16.29
N SER A 149 17.18 0.59 -16.19
CA SER A 149 17.60 -0.40 -17.20
C SER A 149 16.85 -1.73 -17.10
N SER A 150 16.18 -2.00 -15.97
CA SER A 150 15.38 -3.20 -15.76
C SER A 150 14.02 -3.09 -16.45
N GLN A 151 13.54 -4.16 -17.07
CA GLN A 151 12.18 -4.22 -17.60
C GLN A 151 11.13 -4.14 -16.50
N LEU A 152 11.44 -4.66 -15.31
CA LEU A 152 10.58 -4.56 -14.13
C LEU A 152 10.30 -3.10 -13.74
N SER A 153 11.23 -2.18 -14.00
CA SER A 153 11.03 -0.76 -13.69
C SER A 153 9.80 -0.17 -14.37
N LYS A 154 9.48 -0.61 -15.59
CA LYS A 154 8.31 -0.13 -16.34
C LYS A 154 7.00 -0.57 -15.69
N VAL A 155 6.95 -1.82 -15.22
CA VAL A 155 5.79 -2.36 -14.50
C VAL A 155 5.68 -1.71 -13.13
N ALA A 156 6.78 -1.57 -12.40
CA ALA A 156 6.82 -0.92 -11.10
C ALA A 156 6.34 0.54 -11.17
N LEU A 157 6.77 1.31 -12.18
CA LEU A 157 6.29 2.67 -12.41
C LEU A 157 4.79 2.71 -12.70
N SER A 158 4.28 1.75 -13.48
CA SER A 158 2.85 1.65 -13.78
C SER A 158 2.02 1.37 -12.52
N VAL A 159 2.52 0.51 -11.62
CA VAL A 159 1.86 0.21 -10.35
C VAL A 159 1.92 1.40 -9.38
N LEU A 160 3.11 1.97 -9.18
CA LEU A 160 3.35 3.00 -8.15
C LEU A 160 2.74 4.37 -8.47
N THR A 161 2.37 4.62 -9.71
CA THR A 161 1.76 5.89 -10.14
C THR A 161 0.23 5.87 -10.16
N VAL A 162 -0.38 4.72 -9.84
CA VAL A 162 -1.84 4.63 -9.70
C VAL A 162 -2.30 5.52 -8.53
N PRO A 163 -3.28 6.42 -8.75
CA PRO A 163 -3.81 7.25 -7.68
C PRO A 163 -4.53 6.40 -6.63
N CYS A 164 -4.32 6.70 -5.36
CA CYS A 164 -4.89 5.95 -4.24
C CYS A 164 -6.36 6.31 -3.96
N THR A 165 -6.81 7.47 -4.44
CA THR A 165 -8.15 8.01 -4.19
C THR A 165 -8.60 8.85 -5.37
N SER A 166 -9.92 8.89 -5.61
CA SER A 166 -10.53 9.88 -6.50
C SER A 166 -10.45 11.30 -5.93
N ALA A 167 -10.35 11.45 -4.60
CA ALA A 167 -10.27 12.75 -3.93
C ALA A 167 -9.02 13.57 -4.30
N ALA A 168 -8.01 12.93 -4.91
CA ALA A 168 -6.84 13.60 -5.46
C ALA A 168 -7.22 14.65 -6.53
N THR A 169 -8.31 14.42 -7.28
CA THR A 169 -8.83 15.40 -8.26
C THR A 169 -9.84 16.37 -7.63
N GLU A 170 -10.50 16.00 -6.52
CA GLU A 170 -11.55 16.80 -5.87
C GLU A 170 -11.04 18.09 -5.21
N ARG A 171 -9.78 18.11 -4.75
CA ARG A 171 -9.16 19.35 -4.23
C ARG A 171 -9.06 20.45 -5.29
N SER A 172 -8.84 20.07 -6.54
CA SER A 172 -8.81 21.02 -7.66
C SER A 172 -10.20 21.59 -7.98
N PHE A 173 -11.28 20.93 -7.55
CA PHE A 173 -12.66 21.41 -7.71
C PHE A 173 -13.16 22.27 -6.54
N SER A 174 -12.42 22.31 -5.44
CA SER A 174 -12.80 23.03 -4.21
C SER A 174 -12.01 24.34 -4.00
N THR A 175 -11.24 24.76 -5.02
CA THR A 175 -10.44 26.00 -5.01
C THR A 175 -11.11 27.05 -5.90
#